data_AF-A0AAJ3GU17-F1
#
_entry.id   AF-A0AAJ3GU17-F1
#
_cell.length_a   1.000
_cell.length_b   1.000
_cell.length_c   1.000
_cell.angle_alpha   90.00
_cell.angle_beta   90.00
_cell.angle_gamma   90.00
#
_symmetry.space_group_name_H-M   'P 1'
#
loop_
_entity.id
_entity.type
_entity.pdbx_description
1 polymer ?
#
loop_
_entity_poly.entity_id
_entity_poly.type
_entity_poly.pdbx_seq_one_letter_code
_entity_poly.pdbx_strand_id
1 'polypeptide(L)'
;MKRQRGAALLLVLWALALLSVLLGGLAGWVQLESRQALWLRQHTQTVLAAEAGIALAMADRHWIADGRDIPLTFDDAQLHVSLRSERGKLYLINAEADDFMRLALACGATPGQADQLVKALEARRKQGLPPFRVLEEVRQLPGMTQALYSQLLPEITLWSDLDRPDPAFASPLMRKALNLPRQNAEGADPGVVLVVDSRAQRPGGYHARLQITVLLSPTEDSAQPYRVLRWQE
;
A
#
# COMPACT_ATOMS: atom_id res chain seq x y z
N MET A 1 -0.20 -20.92 -81.23
CA MET A 1 -0.84 -20.32 -80.05
C MET A 1 0.02 -20.64 -78.82
N LYS A 2 0.98 -19.76 -78.48
CA LYS A 2 2.00 -20.02 -77.44
C LYS A 2 1.44 -19.71 -76.04
N ARG A 3 1.74 -20.63 -75.12
CA ARG A 3 1.23 -20.78 -73.75
C ARG A 3 1.44 -19.55 -72.84
N GLN A 4 0.35 -18.96 -72.34
CA GLN A 4 0.32 -18.07 -71.16
C GLN A 4 0.34 -18.85 -69.83
N ARG A 5 1.10 -19.94 -69.72
CA ARG A 5 1.12 -20.78 -68.51
C ARG A 5 2.08 -20.29 -67.40
N GLY A 6 3.05 -19.44 -67.73
CA GLY A 6 4.03 -18.92 -66.76
C GLY A 6 3.50 -17.80 -65.86
N ALA A 7 2.70 -16.88 -66.40
CA ALA A 7 2.17 -15.75 -65.64
C ALA A 7 1.12 -16.17 -64.58
N ALA A 8 0.25 -17.12 -64.92
CA ALA A 8 -0.73 -17.65 -63.97
C ALA A 8 -0.06 -18.37 -62.79
N LEU A 9 1.02 -19.12 -63.02
CA LEU A 9 1.76 -19.81 -61.97
C LEU A 9 2.48 -18.84 -61.02
N LEU A 10 3.06 -17.76 -61.56
CA LEU A 10 3.64 -16.68 -60.75
C LEU A 10 2.59 -15.99 -59.88
N LEU A 11 1.40 -15.69 -60.43
CA LEU A 11 0.30 -15.08 -59.66
C LEU A 11 -0.18 -15.99 -58.51
N VAL A 12 -0.31 -17.30 -58.75
CA VAL A 12 -0.71 -18.25 -57.71
C VAL A 12 0.36 -18.35 -56.62
N LEU A 13 1.64 -18.43 -56.99
CA LEU A 13 2.73 -18.45 -56.01
C LEU A 13 2.75 -17.16 -55.17
N TRP A 14 2.54 -16.01 -55.79
CA TRP A 14 2.43 -14.73 -55.06
C TRP A 14 1.19 -14.67 -54.16
N ALA A 15 0.04 -15.17 -54.63
CA ALA A 15 -1.17 -15.23 -53.83
C ALA A 15 -1.01 -16.17 -52.61
N LEU A 16 -0.40 -17.34 -52.80
CA LEU A 16 -0.07 -18.27 -51.71
C LEU A 16 0.94 -17.66 -50.73
N ALA A 17 1.94 -16.93 -51.22
CA ALA A 17 2.90 -16.22 -50.36
C ALA A 17 2.22 -15.15 -49.51
N LEU A 18 1.36 -14.31 -50.11
CA LEU A 18 0.60 -13.28 -49.39
C LEU A 18 -0.37 -13.90 -48.37
N LEU A 19 -1.10 -14.95 -48.75
CA LEU A 19 -1.98 -15.69 -47.84
C LEU A 19 -1.21 -16.28 -46.67
N SER A 20 -0.03 -16.85 -46.91
CA SER A 20 0.82 -17.43 -45.85
C SER A 20 1.29 -16.36 -44.86
N VAL A 21 1.67 -15.17 -45.33
CA VAL A 21 2.04 -14.04 -44.48
C VAL A 21 0.85 -13.56 -43.65
N LEU A 22 -0.33 -13.43 -44.25
CA LEU A 22 -1.55 -13.04 -43.55
C LEU A 22 -1.95 -14.06 -42.47
N LEU A 23 -1.92 -15.35 -42.79
CA LEU A 23 -2.16 -16.44 -41.84
C LEU A 23 -1.15 -16.43 -40.69
N GLY A 24 0.13 -16.22 -40.99
CA GLY A 24 1.18 -16.09 -39.97
C GLY A 24 0.98 -14.90 -39.05
N GLY A 25 0.58 -13.74 -39.61
CA GLY A 25 0.26 -12.54 -38.84
C GLY A 25 -0.94 -12.73 -37.91
N LEU A 26 -2.03 -13.32 -38.41
CA LEU A 26 -3.23 -13.62 -37.61
C LEU A 26 -2.94 -14.64 -36.51
N ALA A 27 -2.20 -15.70 -36.81
CA ALA A 27 -1.83 -16.71 -35.82
C ALA A 27 -0.95 -16.10 -34.70
N GLY A 28 0.01 -15.23 -35.05
CA GLY A 28 0.81 -14.49 -34.09
C GLY A 28 -0.03 -13.57 -33.21
N TRP A 29 -1.02 -12.89 -33.79
CA TRP A 29 -1.93 -12.00 -33.06
C TRP A 29 -2.80 -12.77 -32.05
N VAL A 30 -3.41 -13.88 -32.47
CA VAL A 30 -4.24 -14.73 -31.59
C VAL A 30 -3.42 -15.31 -30.44
N GLN A 31 -2.17 -15.71 -30.69
CA GLN A 31 -1.28 -16.20 -29.64
C GLN A 31 -0.93 -15.09 -28.63
N LEU A 32 -0.73 -13.86 -29.10
CA LEU A 32 -0.47 -12.72 -28.24
C LEU A 32 -1.71 -12.40 -27.37
N GLU A 33 -2.89 -12.32 -27.96
CA GLU A 33 -4.15 -12.09 -27.24
C GLU A 33 -4.40 -13.17 -26.18
N SER A 34 -4.17 -14.44 -26.53
CA SER A 34 -4.31 -15.57 -25.59
C SER A 34 -3.36 -15.44 -24.39
N ARG A 35 -2.09 -15.07 -24.63
CA ARG A 35 -1.12 -14.82 -23.54
C ARG A 35 -1.52 -13.64 -22.66
N GLN A 36 -2.02 -12.55 -23.26
CA GLN A 36 -2.49 -11.39 -22.50
C GLN A 36 -3.73 -11.72 -21.66
N ALA A 37 -4.69 -12.46 -22.22
CA ALA A 37 -5.89 -12.89 -21.51
C ALA A 37 -5.55 -13.79 -20.32
N LEU A 38 -4.61 -14.73 -20.51
CA LEU A 38 -4.14 -15.60 -19.43
C LEU A 38 -3.41 -14.81 -18.34
N TRP A 39 -2.52 -13.89 -18.73
CA TRP A 39 -1.82 -13.04 -17.76
C TRP A 39 -2.79 -12.18 -16.95
N LEU A 40 -3.74 -11.52 -17.62
CA LEU A 40 -4.76 -10.68 -16.98
C LEU A 40 -5.58 -11.50 -15.97
N ARG A 41 -6.03 -12.70 -16.36
CA ARG A 41 -6.74 -13.60 -15.46
C ARG A 41 -5.92 -13.96 -14.23
N GLN A 42 -4.68 -14.36 -14.40
CA GLN A 42 -3.82 -14.77 -13.28
C GLN A 42 -3.49 -13.60 -12.35
N HIS A 43 -3.22 -12.42 -12.92
CA HIS A 43 -2.99 -11.20 -12.16
C HIS A 43 -4.22 -10.82 -11.33
N THR A 44 -5.40 -10.74 -11.95
CA THR A 44 -6.65 -10.41 -11.24
C THR A 44 -6.97 -11.41 -10.13
N GLN A 45 -6.81 -12.71 -10.38
CA GLN A 45 -6.98 -13.73 -9.34
C GLN A 45 -6.02 -13.54 -8.16
N THR A 46 -4.79 -13.07 -8.42
CA THR A 46 -3.80 -12.82 -7.36
C THR A 46 -4.15 -11.58 -6.55
N VAL A 47 -4.66 -10.52 -7.19
CA VAL A 47 -5.17 -9.32 -6.49
C VAL A 47 -6.37 -9.67 -5.61
N LEU A 48 -7.34 -10.43 -6.14
CA LEU A 48 -8.49 -10.90 -5.37
C LEU A 48 -8.07 -11.81 -4.20
N ALA A 49 -7.01 -12.60 -4.35
CA ALA A 49 -6.46 -13.38 -3.24
C ALA A 49 -5.86 -12.48 -2.14
N ALA A 50 -5.19 -11.38 -2.51
CA ALA A 50 -4.71 -10.40 -1.53
C ALA A 50 -5.88 -9.71 -0.81
N GLU A 51 -6.96 -9.35 -1.52
CA GLU A 51 -8.19 -8.84 -0.90
C GLU A 51 -8.81 -9.86 0.06
N ALA A 52 -8.85 -11.15 -0.33
CA ALA A 52 -9.34 -12.22 0.54
C ALA A 52 -8.52 -12.34 1.84
N GLY A 53 -7.20 -12.13 1.78
CA GLY A 53 -6.35 -12.09 2.98
C GLY A 53 -6.77 -11.02 3.98
N ILE A 54 -7.17 -9.84 3.50
CA ILE A 54 -7.68 -8.77 4.35
C ILE A 54 -9.01 -9.18 4.97
N ALA A 55 -9.93 -9.74 4.17
CA ALA A 55 -11.22 -10.20 4.66
C ALA A 55 -11.08 -11.30 5.73
N LEU A 56 -10.17 -12.26 5.52
CA LEU A 56 -9.86 -13.33 6.49
C LEU A 56 -9.31 -12.77 7.80
N ALA A 57 -8.34 -11.85 7.72
CA ALA A 57 -7.79 -11.21 8.91
C ALA A 57 -8.83 -10.36 9.66
N MET A 58 -9.81 -9.78 8.96
CA MET A 58 -10.88 -9.01 9.61
C MET A 58 -11.98 -9.87 10.21
N ALA A 59 -12.20 -11.07 9.65
CA ALA A 59 -13.14 -12.05 10.18
C ALA A 59 -12.62 -12.70 11.48
N ASP A 60 -11.32 -12.99 11.55
CA ASP A 60 -10.68 -13.58 12.72
C ASP A 60 -9.79 -12.56 13.45
N ARG A 61 -10.38 -11.85 14.44
CA ARG A 61 -9.74 -10.74 15.15
C ARG A 61 -8.75 -11.15 16.26
N HIS A 62 -8.23 -12.38 16.26
CA HIS A 62 -7.24 -12.85 17.24
C HIS A 62 -5.80 -12.42 16.92
N TRP A 63 -5.61 -11.37 16.12
CA TRP A 63 -4.31 -10.85 15.74
C TRP A 63 -3.83 -9.72 16.66
N ILE A 64 -2.55 -9.39 16.52
CA ILE A 64 -1.89 -8.29 17.23
C ILE A 64 -1.42 -7.28 16.19
N ALA A 65 -1.79 -6.00 16.32
CA ALA A 65 -1.49 -4.97 15.32
C ALA A 65 -0.10 -4.33 15.46
N ASP A 66 0.93 -5.14 15.73
CA ASP A 66 2.33 -4.70 15.84
C ASP A 66 3.10 -4.76 14.50
N GLY A 67 2.45 -5.29 13.46
CA GLY A 67 3.01 -5.50 12.13
C GLY A 67 3.72 -6.83 11.97
N ARG A 68 3.51 -7.82 12.86
CA ARG A 68 3.96 -9.19 12.63
C ARG A 68 3.23 -9.81 11.42
N ASP A 69 3.96 -10.62 10.65
CA ASP A 69 3.38 -11.35 9.51
C ASP A 69 2.53 -12.53 10.00
N ILE A 70 1.30 -12.60 9.50
CA ILE A 70 0.32 -13.65 9.75
C ILE A 70 0.21 -14.48 8.47
N PRO A 71 0.73 -15.71 8.46
CA PRO A 71 0.58 -16.59 7.31
C PRO A 71 -0.85 -17.10 7.24
N LEU A 72 -1.50 -16.88 6.10
CA LEU A 72 -2.84 -17.39 5.78
C LEU A 72 -2.80 -18.12 4.45
N THR A 73 -3.82 -18.91 4.17
CA THR A 73 -3.99 -19.58 2.89
C THR A 73 -5.39 -19.30 2.35
N PHE A 74 -5.48 -19.09 1.04
CA PHE A 74 -6.75 -18.92 0.34
C PHE A 74 -6.67 -19.63 -1.01
N ASP A 75 -7.40 -20.74 -1.13
CA ASP A 75 -7.35 -21.62 -2.30
C ASP A 75 -5.91 -22.07 -2.64
N ASP A 76 -5.40 -21.70 -3.82
CA ASP A 76 -4.02 -21.97 -4.25
C ASP A 76 -3.01 -20.87 -3.85
N ALA A 77 -3.48 -19.79 -3.21
CA ALA A 77 -2.66 -18.65 -2.82
C ALA A 77 -2.10 -18.78 -1.39
N GLN A 78 -0.80 -18.53 -1.28
CA GLN A 78 -0.13 -18.27 0.00
C GLN A 78 -0.26 -16.78 0.31
N LEU A 79 -0.75 -16.45 1.49
CA LEU A 79 -1.02 -15.08 1.92
C LEU A 79 -0.14 -14.72 3.11
N HIS A 80 0.44 -13.52 3.10
CA HIS A 80 1.10 -12.92 4.24
C HIS A 80 0.39 -11.62 4.57
N VAL A 81 -0.32 -11.60 5.70
CA VAL A 81 -1.06 -10.43 6.14
C VAL A 81 -0.40 -9.84 7.37
N SER A 82 -0.20 -8.53 7.42
CA SER A 82 0.27 -7.84 8.61
C SER A 82 -0.67 -6.69 8.93
N LEU A 83 -0.88 -6.44 10.22
CA LEU A 83 -1.71 -5.34 10.71
C LEU A 83 -0.86 -4.43 11.58
N ARG A 84 -0.99 -3.12 11.37
CA ARG A 84 -0.31 -2.10 12.18
C ARG A 84 -1.32 -1.10 12.70
N SER A 85 -1.28 -0.83 14.00
CA SER A 85 -2.08 0.22 14.61
C SER A 85 -1.52 1.61 14.25
N GLU A 86 -2.41 2.55 13.92
CA GLU A 86 -2.04 3.96 13.78
C GLU A 86 -1.68 4.61 15.12
N ARG A 87 -2.08 4.03 16.26
CA ARG A 87 -1.72 4.52 17.61
C ARG A 87 -0.22 4.48 17.87
N GLY A 88 0.55 3.66 17.14
CA GLY A 88 2.01 3.63 17.23
C GLY A 88 2.72 4.80 16.54
N LYS A 89 1.99 5.68 15.84
CA LYS A 89 2.51 6.80 15.07
C LYS A 89 2.20 8.13 15.75
N LEU A 90 2.97 9.16 15.41
CA LEU A 90 2.77 10.51 15.94
C LEU A 90 1.57 11.18 15.27
N TYR A 91 0.58 11.54 16.08
CA TYR A 91 -0.67 12.16 15.61
C TYR A 91 -0.48 13.65 15.32
N LEU A 92 -0.37 14.03 14.05
CA LEU A 92 0.03 15.39 13.67
C LEU A 92 -0.93 16.49 14.13
N ILE A 93 -2.20 16.18 14.36
CA ILE A 93 -3.19 17.19 14.75
C ILE A 93 -2.87 17.70 16.17
N ASN A 94 -2.60 16.79 17.11
CA ASN A 94 -2.36 17.14 18.52
C ASN A 94 -0.91 17.00 18.99
N ALA A 95 0.00 16.42 18.19
CA ALA A 95 1.38 16.14 18.59
C ALA A 95 2.08 17.36 19.21
N GLU A 96 2.74 17.17 20.35
CA GLU A 96 3.52 18.22 20.98
C GLU A 96 4.71 18.65 20.09
N ALA A 97 5.08 19.93 20.18
CA ALA A 97 6.17 20.50 19.39
C ALA A 97 7.51 19.78 19.65
N ASP A 98 7.78 19.45 20.90
CA ASP A 98 9.00 18.76 21.32
C ASP A 98 9.06 17.32 20.82
N ASP A 99 7.93 16.61 20.79
CA ASP A 99 7.87 15.25 20.26
C ASP A 99 8.07 15.24 18.75
N PHE A 100 7.41 16.15 18.03
CA PHE A 100 7.61 16.29 16.59
C PHE A 100 9.06 16.69 16.23
N MET A 101 9.67 17.59 17.01
CA MET A 101 11.09 17.95 16.88
C MET A 101 11.99 16.71 17.02
N ARG A 102 11.84 15.94 18.10
CA ARG A 102 12.63 14.74 18.37
C ARG A 102 12.48 13.70 17.26
N LEU A 103 11.27 13.50 16.77
CA LEU A 103 10.99 12.59 15.66
C LEU A 103 11.67 13.08 14.37
N ALA A 104 11.52 14.35 14.01
CA ALA A 104 12.13 14.91 12.80
C ALA A 104 13.66 14.75 12.81
N LEU A 105 14.30 15.01 13.95
CA LEU A 105 15.74 14.79 14.14
C LEU A 105 16.11 13.32 14.00
N ALA A 106 15.32 12.40 14.57
CA ALA A 106 15.53 10.96 14.45
C ALA A 106 15.36 10.46 13.00
N CYS A 107 14.50 11.09 12.20
CA CYS A 107 14.32 10.84 10.77
C CYS A 107 15.41 11.49 9.90
N GLY A 108 16.39 12.17 10.49
CA GLY A 108 17.54 12.74 9.78
C GLY A 108 17.42 14.22 9.41
N ALA A 109 16.45 14.95 9.97
CA ALA A 109 16.40 16.41 9.82
C ALA A 109 17.60 17.07 10.50
N THR A 110 18.13 18.15 9.90
CA THR A 110 19.04 19.05 10.61
C THR A 110 18.28 19.84 11.70
N PRO A 111 18.95 20.34 12.75
CA PRO A 111 18.31 21.16 13.77
C PRO A 111 17.54 22.37 13.20
N GLY A 112 18.10 23.02 12.17
CA GLY A 112 17.44 24.14 11.50
C GLY A 112 16.18 23.72 10.73
N GLN A 113 16.21 22.57 10.05
CA GLN A 113 15.01 22.04 9.38
C GLN A 113 13.94 21.64 10.39
N ALA A 114 14.31 20.94 11.47
CA ALA A 114 13.36 20.50 12.48
C ALA A 114 12.67 21.68 13.18
N ASP A 115 13.40 22.76 13.47
CA ASP A 115 12.85 24.03 13.97
C ASP A 115 11.87 24.69 12.99
N GLN A 116 12.22 24.73 11.69
CA GLN A 116 11.32 25.25 10.65
C GLN A 116 10.01 24.44 10.55
N LEU A 117 10.10 23.11 10.60
CA LEU A 117 8.93 22.24 10.51
C LEU A 117 8.01 22.40 11.73
N VAL A 118 8.58 22.44 12.94
CA VAL A 118 7.82 22.69 14.18
C VAL A 118 7.12 24.05 14.13
N LYS A 119 7.84 25.10 13.74
CA LYS A 119 7.25 26.45 13.60
C LYS A 119 6.11 26.47 12.59
N ALA A 120 6.25 25.77 11.47
CA ALA A 120 5.19 25.68 10.48
C ALA A 120 3.96 24.91 10.99
N LEU A 121 4.17 23.82 11.74
CA LEU A 121 3.11 23.05 12.39
C LEU A 121 2.34 23.91 13.41
N GLU A 122 3.07 24.60 14.30
CA GLU A 122 2.46 25.49 15.29
C GLU A 122 1.75 26.69 14.67
N ALA A 123 2.36 27.31 13.67
CA ALA A 123 1.76 28.43 12.96
C ALA A 123 0.41 28.00 12.36
N ARG A 124 0.35 26.81 11.76
CA ARG A 124 -0.90 26.25 11.23
C ARG A 124 -1.98 26.14 12.32
N ARG A 125 -1.64 25.59 13.48
CA ARG A 125 -2.57 25.45 14.62
C ARG A 125 -3.02 26.80 15.19
N LYS A 126 -2.07 27.73 15.43
CA LYS A 126 -2.33 29.05 16.04
C LYS A 126 -3.11 29.98 15.11
N GLN A 127 -2.88 29.89 13.79
CA GLN A 127 -3.54 30.73 12.78
C GLN A 127 -4.91 30.20 12.37
N GLY A 128 -5.38 29.09 12.95
CA GLY A 128 -6.67 28.48 12.59
C GLY A 128 -6.71 27.96 11.16
N LEU A 129 -5.55 27.68 10.55
CA LEU A 129 -5.51 27.01 9.26
C LEU A 129 -6.10 25.61 9.39
N PRO A 130 -6.74 25.07 8.33
CA PRO A 130 -7.32 23.73 8.39
C PRO A 130 -6.24 22.69 8.77
N PRO A 131 -6.60 21.68 9.59
CA PRO A 131 -5.70 20.56 9.85
C PRO A 131 -5.34 19.87 8.53
N PHE A 132 -4.23 19.13 8.53
CA PHE A 132 -3.85 18.33 7.36
C PHE A 132 -5.00 17.38 7.00
N ARG A 133 -5.39 17.37 5.73
CA ARG A 133 -6.41 16.44 5.22
C ARG A 133 -5.79 15.15 4.72
N VAL A 134 -4.57 15.27 4.20
CA VAL A 134 -3.76 14.15 3.70
C VAL A 134 -2.33 14.27 4.20
N LEU A 135 -1.66 13.14 4.40
CA LEU A 135 -0.28 13.10 4.92
C LEU A 135 0.71 13.78 3.96
N GLU A 136 0.40 13.77 2.67
CA GLU A 136 1.22 14.34 1.60
C GLU A 136 1.37 15.87 1.72
N GLU A 137 0.46 16.56 2.40
CA GLU A 137 0.58 18.00 2.68
C GLU A 137 1.84 18.32 3.51
N VAL A 138 2.35 17.37 4.30
CA VAL A 138 3.59 17.52 5.07
C VAL A 138 4.79 17.83 4.16
N ARG A 139 4.75 17.42 2.89
CA ARG A 139 5.77 17.75 1.88
C ARG A 139 5.91 19.25 1.61
N GLN A 140 4.84 20.01 1.86
CA GLN A 140 4.79 21.45 1.59
C GLN A 140 5.37 22.29 2.74
N LEU A 141 5.74 21.65 3.86
CA LEU A 141 6.30 22.37 4.99
C LEU A 141 7.70 22.91 4.67
N PRO A 142 8.04 24.13 5.13
CA PRO A 142 9.37 24.71 4.97
C PRO A 142 10.47 23.78 5.51
N GLY A 143 11.54 23.60 4.75
CA GLY A 143 12.67 22.75 5.13
C GLY A 143 12.48 21.25 4.87
N MET A 144 11.30 20.83 4.38
CA MET A 144 11.03 19.44 4.02
C MET A 144 11.77 19.03 2.73
N THR A 145 12.45 17.89 2.76
CA THR A 145 13.08 17.27 1.59
C THR A 145 12.43 15.94 1.28
N GLN A 146 12.60 15.42 0.06
CA GLN A 146 12.07 14.11 -0.30
C GLN A 146 12.64 12.99 0.60
N ALA A 147 13.93 13.07 0.94
CA ALA A 147 14.58 12.09 1.80
C ALA A 147 13.98 12.11 3.22
N LEU A 148 13.82 13.31 3.80
CA LEU A 148 13.20 13.45 5.12
C LEU A 148 11.74 13.02 5.11
N TYR A 149 10.98 13.42 4.09
CA TYR A 149 9.58 13.04 3.94
C TYR A 149 9.42 11.51 3.89
N SER A 150 10.24 10.80 3.11
CA SER A 150 10.19 9.34 3.03
C SER A 150 10.48 8.65 4.36
N GLN A 151 11.33 9.23 5.21
CA GLN A 151 11.64 8.69 6.54
C GLN A 151 10.57 9.06 7.59
N LEU A 152 9.96 10.24 7.46
CA LEU A 152 8.96 10.73 8.40
C LEU A 152 7.59 10.10 8.16
N LEU A 153 7.19 9.91 6.90
CA LEU A 153 5.87 9.40 6.50
C LEU A 153 5.40 8.13 7.23
N PRO A 154 6.22 7.07 7.42
CA PRO A 154 5.78 5.88 8.15
C PRO A 154 5.55 6.11 9.65
N GLU A 155 6.05 7.21 10.22
CA GLU A 155 6.05 7.50 11.66
C GLU A 155 4.96 8.50 12.07
N ILE A 156 4.24 9.08 11.11
CA ILE A 156 3.21 10.11 11.35
C ILE A 156 1.83 9.64 10.90
N THR A 157 0.79 10.14 11.56
CA THR A 157 -0.60 9.82 11.23
C THR A 157 -1.54 11.01 11.39
N LEU A 158 -2.66 10.94 10.67
CA LEU A 158 -3.83 11.80 10.85
C LEU A 158 -4.98 11.08 11.55
N TRP A 159 -4.79 9.81 11.94
CA TRP A 159 -5.83 8.93 12.45
C TRP A 159 -5.41 8.33 13.79
N SER A 160 -5.51 9.10 14.85
CA SER A 160 -5.26 8.63 16.22
C SER A 160 -6.13 9.40 17.20
N ASP A 161 -6.44 8.76 18.31
CA ASP A 161 -7.09 9.31 19.49
C ASP A 161 -6.11 9.65 20.63
N LEU A 162 -4.81 9.37 20.42
CA LEU A 162 -3.75 9.63 21.39
C LEU A 162 -2.87 10.82 21.00
N ASP A 163 -2.52 11.65 22.00
CA ASP A 163 -1.58 12.77 21.83
C ASP A 163 -0.13 12.30 21.70
N ARG A 164 0.25 11.23 22.42
CA ARG A 164 1.55 10.55 22.29
C ARG A 164 1.35 9.12 21.78
N PRO A 165 2.27 8.59 20.95
CA PRO A 165 2.15 7.23 20.43
C PRO A 165 2.13 6.17 21.53
N ASP A 166 1.33 5.12 21.33
CA ASP A 166 1.32 3.94 22.18
C ASP A 166 2.65 3.18 22.03
N PRO A 167 3.44 3.02 23.12
CA PRO A 167 4.72 2.32 23.09
C PRO A 167 4.65 0.87 22.60
N ALA A 168 3.50 0.21 22.74
CA ALA A 168 3.28 -1.16 22.32
C ALA A 168 3.29 -1.33 20.79
N PHE A 169 2.83 -0.31 20.07
CA PHE A 169 2.73 -0.31 18.60
C PHE A 169 3.78 0.58 17.91
N ALA A 170 4.54 1.35 18.69
CA ALA A 170 5.55 2.28 18.20
C ALA A 170 6.75 1.58 17.54
N SER A 171 7.18 2.13 16.41
CA SER A 171 8.37 1.66 15.70
C SER A 171 9.63 1.75 16.58
N PRO A 172 10.71 0.99 16.28
CA PRO A 172 11.97 1.13 16.99
C PRO A 172 12.53 2.57 16.94
N LEU A 173 12.32 3.27 15.82
CA LEU A 173 12.72 4.66 15.64
C LEU A 173 11.90 5.57 16.55
N MET A 174 10.57 5.45 16.52
CA MET A 174 9.66 6.24 17.35
C MET A 174 9.97 6.08 18.85
N ARG A 175 10.14 4.83 19.31
CA ARG A 175 10.47 4.55 20.71
C ARG A 175 11.78 5.21 21.13
N LYS A 176 12.79 5.17 20.27
CA LYS A 176 14.08 5.83 20.52
C LYS A 176 13.95 7.36 20.50
N ALA A 177 13.21 7.91 19.56
CA ALA A 177 13.04 9.35 19.39
C ALA A 177 12.33 9.99 20.60
N LEU A 178 11.23 9.38 21.06
CA LEU A 178 10.39 9.92 22.12
C LEU A 178 10.69 9.35 23.51
N ASN A 179 11.71 8.49 23.62
CA ASN A 179 12.09 7.79 24.85
C ASN A 179 10.90 7.02 25.46
N LEU A 180 10.16 6.29 24.61
CA LEU A 180 9.01 5.50 25.04
C LEU A 180 9.48 4.20 25.72
N PRO A 181 8.73 3.69 26.73
CA PRO A 181 9.04 2.41 27.33
C PRO A 181 8.93 1.27 26.30
N ARG A 182 9.58 0.14 26.58
CA ARG A 182 9.35 -1.08 25.81
C ARG A 182 8.12 -1.78 26.38
N GLN A 183 7.10 -1.95 25.56
CA GLN A 183 5.86 -2.64 25.93
C GLN A 183 5.51 -3.68 24.85
N ASN A 184 4.89 -4.78 25.27
CA ASN A 184 4.38 -5.79 24.36
C ASN A 184 2.99 -5.39 23.87
N ALA A 185 2.72 -5.64 22.59
CA ALA A 185 1.40 -5.41 21.98
C ALA A 185 0.36 -6.48 22.31
N GLU A 186 0.76 -7.59 22.95
CA GLU A 186 -0.17 -8.64 23.39
C GLU A 186 -1.14 -8.10 24.44
N GLY A 187 -2.44 -8.14 24.12
CA GLY A 187 -3.50 -7.61 24.97
C GLY A 187 -3.62 -6.09 24.98
N ALA A 188 -2.77 -5.36 24.24
CA ALA A 188 -2.91 -3.93 24.05
C ALA A 188 -4.04 -3.62 23.06
N ASP A 189 -4.80 -2.57 23.31
CA ASP A 189 -5.87 -2.14 22.42
C ASP A 189 -5.27 -1.44 21.19
N PRO A 190 -5.40 -2.00 19.97
CA PRO A 190 -4.83 -1.42 18.77
C PRO A 190 -5.63 -0.20 18.27
N GLY A 191 -6.75 0.15 18.91
CA GLY A 191 -7.64 1.21 18.48
C GLY A 191 -8.47 0.83 17.25
N VAL A 192 -9.13 1.84 16.69
CA VAL A 192 -10.10 1.64 15.60
C VAL A 192 -9.51 1.84 14.21
N VAL A 193 -8.34 2.47 14.07
CA VAL A 193 -7.72 2.67 12.74
C VAL A 193 -6.47 1.82 12.59
N LEU A 194 -6.50 0.97 11.57
CA LEU A 194 -5.43 0.02 11.28
C LEU A 194 -4.97 0.13 9.84
N VAL A 195 -3.69 -0.13 9.62
CA VAL A 195 -3.14 -0.38 8.31
C VAL A 195 -2.99 -1.88 8.14
N VAL A 196 -3.59 -2.42 7.09
CA VAL A 196 -3.50 -3.84 6.73
C VAL A 196 -2.69 -3.95 5.46
N ASP A 197 -1.64 -4.75 5.51
CA ASP A 197 -0.84 -5.13 4.35
C ASP A 197 -1.11 -6.60 4.05
N SER A 198 -1.57 -6.91 2.84
CA SER A 198 -1.82 -8.27 2.40
C SER A 198 -1.00 -8.55 1.14
N ARG A 199 -0.15 -9.57 1.22
CA ARG A 199 0.67 -10.05 0.11
C ARG A 199 0.20 -11.43 -0.29
N ALA A 200 -0.21 -11.59 -1.54
CA ALA A 200 -0.59 -12.87 -2.11
C ALA A 200 0.48 -13.39 -3.06
N GLN A 201 0.75 -14.68 -2.97
CA GLN A 201 1.62 -15.42 -3.88
C GLN A 201 0.86 -16.63 -4.41
N ARG A 202 0.76 -16.74 -5.74
CA ARG A 202 0.09 -17.85 -6.43
C ARG A 202 1.08 -18.67 -7.28
N PRO A 203 0.74 -19.92 -7.63
CA PRO A 203 1.58 -20.77 -8.48
C PRO A 203 1.94 -20.07 -9.79
N GLY A 204 3.16 -20.28 -10.29
CA GLY A 204 3.65 -19.61 -11.50
C GLY A 204 4.30 -18.24 -11.27
N GLY A 205 4.54 -17.84 -10.01
CA GLY A 205 5.28 -16.63 -9.66
C GLY A 205 4.44 -15.36 -9.72
N TYR A 206 3.12 -15.46 -9.68
CA TYR A 206 2.24 -14.30 -9.60
C TYR A 206 2.21 -13.80 -8.16
N HIS A 207 2.46 -12.50 -8.00
CA HIS A 207 2.41 -11.82 -6.72
C HIS A 207 1.52 -10.58 -6.82
N ALA A 208 0.79 -10.30 -5.76
CA ALA A 208 0.08 -9.05 -5.57
C ALA A 208 0.27 -8.58 -4.13
N ARG A 209 0.34 -7.27 -3.94
CA ARG A 209 0.35 -6.64 -2.63
C ARG A 209 -0.76 -5.62 -2.60
N LEU A 210 -1.48 -5.58 -1.50
CA LEU A 210 -2.53 -4.62 -1.27
C LEU A 210 -2.35 -4.05 0.14
N GLN A 211 -2.28 -2.73 0.23
CA GLN A 211 -2.19 -2.04 1.51
C GLN A 211 -3.40 -1.11 1.67
N ILE A 212 -4.16 -1.30 2.73
CA ILE A 212 -5.33 -0.48 3.02
C ILE A 212 -5.26 0.10 4.43
N THR A 213 -5.87 1.27 4.61
CA THR A 213 -6.16 1.82 5.93
C THR A 213 -7.64 1.64 6.20
N VAL A 214 -7.98 0.97 7.30
CA VAL A 214 -9.36 0.66 7.67
C VAL A 214 -9.72 1.32 8.99
N LEU A 215 -10.97 1.75 9.09
CA LEU A 215 -11.64 2.08 10.33
C LEU A 215 -12.50 0.87 10.73
N LEU A 216 -12.21 0.26 11.86
CA LEU A 216 -13.01 -0.80 12.45
C LEU A 216 -14.36 -0.22 12.91
N SER A 217 -15.44 -0.91 12.52
CA SER A 217 -16.77 -0.59 13.03
C SER A 217 -16.89 -1.10 14.48
N PRO A 218 -17.28 -0.26 15.46
CA PRO A 218 -17.40 -0.66 16.86
C PRO A 218 -18.63 -1.52 17.15
N THR A 219 -19.56 -1.64 16.20
CA THR A 219 -20.82 -2.40 16.36
C THR A 219 -20.74 -3.71 15.58
N GLU A 220 -20.80 -4.83 16.30
CA GLU A 220 -20.86 -6.20 15.73
C GLU A 220 -22.08 -6.41 14.82
N ASP A 221 -23.12 -5.57 14.96
CA ASP A 221 -24.38 -5.64 14.23
C ASP A 221 -24.38 -4.86 12.90
N SER A 222 -23.25 -4.25 12.54
CA SER A 222 -23.11 -3.55 11.26
C SER A 222 -22.81 -4.54 10.14
N ALA A 223 -23.53 -4.46 9.02
CA ALA A 223 -23.32 -5.34 7.86
C ALA A 223 -21.91 -5.21 7.23
N GLN A 224 -21.13 -4.21 7.65
CA GLN A 224 -19.74 -4.01 7.23
C GLN A 224 -18.82 -3.94 8.46
N PRO A 225 -17.96 -4.95 8.68
CA PRO A 225 -17.10 -5.02 9.87
C PRO A 225 -16.03 -3.93 9.93
N TYR A 226 -15.73 -3.28 8.79
CA TYR A 226 -14.80 -2.16 8.68
C TYR A 226 -15.15 -1.27 7.48
N ARG A 227 -14.64 -0.03 7.50
CA ARG A 227 -14.68 0.92 6.37
C ARG A 227 -13.28 1.21 5.88
N VAL A 228 -13.06 1.15 4.57
CA VAL A 228 -11.79 1.56 3.96
C VAL A 228 -11.68 3.08 3.94
N LEU A 229 -10.62 3.62 4.54
CA LEU A 229 -10.25 5.04 4.52
C LEU A 229 -9.28 5.35 3.39
N ARG A 230 -8.35 4.43 3.10
CA ARG A 230 -7.32 4.58 2.07
C ARG A 230 -7.01 3.24 1.41
N TRP A 231 -6.79 3.27 0.09
CA TRP A 231 -6.40 2.12 -0.73
C TRP A 231 -5.08 2.40 -1.44
N GLN A 232 -4.15 1.44 -1.41
CA GLN A 232 -2.85 1.49 -2.10
C GLN A 232 -2.53 0.12 -2.70
N GLU A 233 -2.43 0.06 -4.03
CA GLU A 233 -1.96 -1.09 -4.82
C GLU A 233 -0.49 -0.96 -5.19
#